data_AF-A0A2E4BCF0-F1
#
_entry.id   AF-A0A2E4BCF0-F1
#
_cell.length_a   1.000
_cell.length_b   1.000
_cell.length_c   1.000
_cell.angle_alpha   90.00
_cell.angle_beta   90.00
_cell.angle_gamma   90.00
#
_symmetry.space_group_name_H-M   'P 1'
#
loop_
_entity.id
_entity.type
_entity.pdbx_description
1 polymer ?
#
loop_
_entity_poly.entity_id
_entity_poly.type
_entity_poly.pdbx_seq_one_letter_code
_entity_poly.pdbx_strand_id
1 'polypeptide(L)'
;MSSFLKKNMSGKSDFILINENKGLTRLIRKKLEKKELQIMSQEQINMTNPIIWDGNSQISGDEIILKENVKENRLDSLIVTNNGFIVERDTLGVDNYNQIKGIRILGKFLNGKIKSLMVDQNAEIIYHMYNDNNEIIGIDKAVSSSILMIMAENGIDKIRFITEPEGMLYPEDYLEENEKFLEGFVNRENEKIKKKLDLFN
;
A
#
# COMPACT_ATOMS: atom_id res chain seq x y z
N MET A 1 18.08 9.56 2.65
CA MET A 1 17.04 8.61 2.21
C MET A 1 17.56 7.90 0.96
N SER A 2 17.29 6.60 0.84
CA SER A 2 17.64 5.78 -0.30
C SER A 2 16.41 5.52 -1.17
N SER A 3 16.62 5.43 -2.48
CA SER A 3 15.57 5.40 -3.49
C SER A 3 15.92 4.39 -4.58
N PHE A 4 14.93 3.72 -5.17
CA PHE A 4 15.14 2.85 -6.34
C PHE A 4 14.05 3.05 -7.40
N LEU A 5 14.41 2.74 -8.66
CA LEU A 5 13.50 2.68 -9.80
C LEU A 5 13.79 1.40 -10.61
N LYS A 6 12.81 0.49 -10.69
CA LYS A 6 12.85 -0.75 -11.47
C LYS A 6 11.68 -0.78 -12.45
N LYS A 7 11.90 -0.42 -13.73
CA LYS A 7 10.91 -0.36 -14.83
C LYS A 7 9.52 0.20 -14.45
N ASN A 8 8.69 -0.59 -13.78
CA ASN A 8 7.31 -0.28 -13.42
C ASN A 8 7.11 0.05 -11.93
N MET A 9 8.12 -0.20 -11.09
CA MET A 9 8.07 0.01 -9.64
C MET A 9 9.14 0.99 -9.19
N SER A 10 8.82 1.82 -8.20
CA SER A 10 9.80 2.63 -7.48
C SER A 10 9.60 2.48 -5.98
N GLY A 11 10.59 2.91 -5.20
CA GLY A 11 10.46 2.88 -3.74
C GLY A 11 11.48 3.78 -3.05
N LYS A 12 11.17 4.10 -1.80
CA LYS A 12 11.94 5.01 -0.96
C LYS A 12 11.98 4.50 0.48
N SER A 13 13.12 4.59 1.13
CA SER A 13 13.33 4.20 2.52
C SER A 13 14.55 4.87 3.13
N ASP A 14 14.75 4.76 4.44
CA ASP A 14 15.99 5.25 5.06
C ASP A 14 17.19 4.37 4.69
N PHE A 15 16.96 3.04 4.67
CA PHE A 15 17.97 2.05 4.33
C PHE A 15 17.43 1.05 3.31
N ILE A 16 18.29 0.66 2.36
CA ILE A 16 18.05 -0.45 1.43
C ILE A 16 19.17 -1.47 1.62
N LEU A 17 18.82 -2.70 2.01
CA LEU A 17 19.75 -3.80 2.18
C LEU A 17 19.51 -4.85 1.09
N ILE A 18 20.54 -5.19 0.32
CA ILE A 18 20.44 -6.13 -0.80
C ILE A 18 21.32 -7.35 -0.52
N ASN A 19 20.76 -8.54 -0.68
CA ASN A 19 21.47 -9.81 -0.69
C ASN A 19 21.14 -10.55 -1.98
N GLU A 20 21.97 -10.35 -3.00
CA GLU A 20 21.76 -10.90 -4.36
C GLU A 20 21.75 -12.43 -4.36
N ASN A 21 22.66 -13.06 -3.61
CA ASN A 21 22.74 -14.52 -3.50
C ASN A 21 21.45 -15.16 -2.97
N LYS A 22 20.69 -14.43 -2.17
CA LYS A 22 19.39 -14.87 -1.62
C LYS A 22 18.19 -14.25 -2.35
N GLY A 23 18.41 -13.40 -3.36
CA GLY A 23 17.35 -12.65 -4.03
C GLY A 23 16.53 -11.80 -3.05
N LEU A 24 17.17 -11.17 -2.06
CA LEU A 24 16.48 -10.48 -0.98
C LEU A 24 16.82 -8.99 -0.99
N THR A 25 15.80 -8.14 -1.12
CA THR A 25 15.92 -6.69 -0.93
C THR A 25 15.03 -6.26 0.23
N ARG A 26 15.59 -5.54 1.21
CA ARG A 26 14.85 -5.03 2.38
C ARG A 26 14.88 -3.51 2.38
N LEU A 27 13.73 -2.88 2.47
CA LEU A 27 13.57 -1.45 2.69
C LEU A 27 13.16 -1.24 4.14
N ILE A 28 13.93 -0.42 4.86
CA ILE A 28 13.84 -0.30 6.31
C ILE A 28 13.84 1.18 6.67
N ARG A 29 12.96 1.58 7.60
CA ARG A 29 13.01 2.89 8.25
C ARG A 29 14.02 2.91 9.39
N LYS A 30 14.50 4.10 9.74
CA LYS A 30 15.23 4.31 10.99
C LYS A 30 14.37 3.87 12.16
N LYS A 31 14.99 3.16 13.11
CA LYS A 31 14.31 2.72 14.32
C LYS A 31 13.83 3.95 15.11
N LEU A 32 12.55 3.95 15.44
CA LEU A 32 11.94 4.93 16.34
C LEU A 32 12.23 4.54 17.79
N GLU A 33 12.64 5.52 18.58
CA GLU A 33 12.84 5.38 20.02
C GLU A 33 11.49 5.25 20.74
N LYS A 34 11.49 4.63 21.93
CA LYS A 34 10.26 4.45 22.73
C LYS A 34 9.54 5.77 23.00
N LYS A 35 10.29 6.84 23.24
CA LYS A 35 9.73 8.17 23.48
C LYS A 35 9.04 8.74 22.24
N GLU A 36 9.60 8.50 21.05
CA GLU A 36 9.02 8.95 19.78
C GLU A 36 7.69 8.23 19.52
N LEU A 37 7.65 6.91 19.71
CA LEU A 37 6.44 6.11 19.56
C LEU A 37 5.30 6.51 20.52
N GLN A 38 5.60 7.15 21.65
CA GLN A 38 4.61 7.61 22.61
C GLN A 38 4.00 8.98 22.29
N ILE A 39 4.67 9.78 21.46
CA ILE A 39 4.27 11.16 21.17
C ILE A 39 3.80 11.35 19.72
N MET A 40 4.24 10.49 18.81
CA MET A 40 3.90 10.59 17.39
C MET A 40 2.50 10.02 17.12
N SER A 41 1.74 10.68 16.27
CA SER A 41 0.51 10.11 15.72
C SER A 41 0.83 8.94 14.76
N GLN A 42 -0.16 8.09 14.47
CA GLN A 42 0.02 7.00 13.52
C GLN A 42 0.39 7.52 12.12
N GLU A 43 -0.14 8.68 11.72
CA GLU A 43 0.22 9.37 10.47
C GLU A 43 1.70 9.75 10.44
N GLN A 44 2.20 10.37 11.52
CA GLN A 44 3.61 10.74 11.65
C GLN A 44 4.53 9.52 11.62
N ILE A 45 4.11 8.42 12.26
CA ILE A 45 4.82 7.14 12.22
C ILE A 45 4.85 6.61 10.77
N ASN A 46 3.70 6.61 10.08
CA ASN A 46 3.58 6.10 8.71
C ASN A 46 4.34 6.94 7.68
N MET A 47 4.52 8.24 7.93
CA MET A 47 5.38 9.11 7.12
C MET A 47 6.85 8.67 7.10
N THR A 48 7.31 8.00 8.16
CA THR A 48 8.68 7.46 8.22
C THR A 48 8.82 6.09 7.55
N ASN A 49 7.72 5.42 7.23
CA ASN A 49 7.77 4.05 6.72
C ASN A 49 8.45 3.98 5.35
N PRO A 50 9.18 2.88 5.05
CA PRO A 50 9.49 2.55 3.67
C PRO A 50 8.21 2.45 2.85
N ILE A 51 8.33 2.80 1.58
CA ILE A 51 7.23 2.84 0.63
C ILE A 51 7.68 2.34 -0.73
N ILE A 52 6.80 1.63 -1.41
CA ILE A 52 6.92 1.28 -2.83
C ILE A 52 5.69 1.76 -3.59
N TRP A 53 5.87 2.06 -4.88
CA TRP A 53 4.81 2.39 -5.82
C TRP A 53 4.84 1.43 -7.00
N ASP A 54 3.69 0.84 -7.34
CA ASP A 54 3.46 0.08 -8.57
C ASP A 54 2.17 0.61 -9.22
N GLY A 55 2.29 1.24 -10.40
CA GLY A 55 1.15 1.95 -10.98
C GLY A 55 0.61 3.04 -10.04
N ASN A 56 -0.71 3.07 -9.81
CA ASN A 56 -1.36 4.04 -8.92
C ASN A 56 -1.40 3.60 -7.45
N SER A 57 -0.90 2.41 -7.14
CA SER A 57 -0.92 1.85 -5.80
C SER A 57 0.39 2.19 -5.08
N GLN A 58 0.29 2.79 -3.90
CA GLN A 58 1.37 2.91 -2.94
C GLN A 58 1.21 1.88 -1.82
N ILE A 59 2.32 1.28 -1.39
CA ILE A 59 2.35 0.26 -0.36
C ILE A 59 3.44 0.60 0.65
N SER A 60 3.09 0.68 1.93
CA SER A 60 3.99 1.05 3.02
C SER A 60 3.78 0.17 4.26
N GLY A 61 4.75 0.21 5.17
CA GLY A 61 4.71 -0.45 6.49
C GLY A 61 6.08 -0.39 7.15
N ASP A 62 6.27 -0.97 8.33
CA ASP A 62 7.51 -0.77 9.09
C ASP A 62 8.76 -1.29 8.34
N GLU A 63 8.61 -2.38 7.62
CA GLU A 63 9.61 -2.95 6.73
C GLU A 63 8.95 -3.54 5.49
N ILE A 64 9.60 -3.35 4.34
CA ILE A 64 9.22 -3.97 3.07
C ILE A 64 10.33 -4.93 2.63
N ILE A 65 9.96 -6.17 2.33
CA ILE A 65 10.85 -7.23 1.87
C ILE A 65 10.41 -7.67 0.47
N LEU A 66 11.29 -7.49 -0.50
CA LEU A 66 11.14 -8.02 -1.85
C LEU A 66 11.98 -9.29 -1.97
N LYS A 67 11.34 -10.36 -2.47
CA LYS A 67 11.99 -11.63 -2.78
C LYS A 67 12.00 -11.86 -4.28
N GLU A 68 13.14 -12.27 -4.77
CA GLU A 68 13.40 -12.61 -6.16
C GLU A 68 13.69 -14.11 -6.27
N ASN A 69 13.19 -14.72 -7.35
CA ASN A 69 13.65 -16.03 -7.78
C ASN A 69 15.01 -15.86 -8.47
N VAL A 70 16.08 -16.22 -7.76
CA VAL A 70 17.48 -16.04 -8.22
C VAL A 70 17.76 -16.78 -9.53
N LYS A 71 17.10 -17.94 -9.78
CA LYS A 71 17.31 -18.71 -11.01
C LYS A 71 16.73 -18.01 -12.24
N GLU A 72 15.60 -17.34 -12.05
CA GLU A 72 14.85 -16.70 -13.13
C GLU A 72 15.04 -15.17 -13.17
N ASN A 73 15.80 -14.63 -12.21
CA ASN A 73 16.04 -13.20 -12.02
C ASN A 73 14.75 -12.35 -12.08
N ARG A 74 13.70 -12.82 -11.39
CA ARG A 74 12.37 -12.21 -11.38
C ARG A 74 11.85 -11.99 -9.97
N LEU A 75 11.12 -10.89 -9.75
CA LEU A 75 10.37 -10.67 -8.52
C LEU A 75 9.34 -11.79 -8.34
N ASP A 76 9.24 -12.31 -7.12
CA ASP A 76 8.33 -13.39 -6.74
C ASP A 76 7.33 -12.93 -5.68
N SER A 77 7.84 -12.37 -4.57
CA SER A 77 7.01 -12.01 -3.41
C SER A 77 7.37 -10.65 -2.83
N LEU A 78 6.35 -9.99 -2.30
CA LEU A 78 6.41 -8.80 -1.47
C LEU A 78 5.93 -9.17 -0.07
N ILE A 79 6.62 -8.74 0.97
CA ILE A 79 6.17 -8.88 2.35
C ILE A 79 6.32 -7.53 3.03
N VAL A 80 5.24 -7.03 3.59
CA VAL A 80 5.23 -5.85 4.44
C VAL A 80 4.90 -6.28 5.86
N THR A 81 5.70 -5.84 6.82
CA THR A 81 5.53 -6.21 8.23
C THR A 81 5.10 -5.01 9.06
N ASN A 82 4.04 -5.16 9.85
CA ASN A 82 3.44 -4.17 10.74
C ASN A 82 3.02 -2.86 10.05
N ASN A 83 1.92 -2.28 10.51
CA ASN A 83 1.38 -1.03 9.96
C ASN A 83 1.29 -1.05 8.42
N GLY A 84 0.92 -2.21 7.87
CA GLY A 84 0.81 -2.39 6.43
C GLY A 84 -0.30 -1.50 5.91
N PHE A 85 0.01 -0.67 4.93
CA PHE A 85 -0.93 0.26 4.34
C PHE A 85 -0.83 0.20 2.82
N ILE A 86 -1.98 0.14 2.17
CA ILE A 86 -2.14 0.25 0.71
C ILE A 86 -3.04 1.43 0.47
N VAL A 87 -2.62 2.32 -0.40
CA VAL A 87 -3.45 3.42 -0.88
C VAL A 87 -3.37 3.41 -2.40
N GLU A 88 -4.53 3.51 -3.02
CA GLU A 88 -4.66 3.66 -4.45
C GLU A 88 -5.45 4.93 -4.73
N ARG A 89 -4.87 5.81 -5.55
CA ARG A 89 -5.55 7.00 -6.01
C ARG A 89 -6.72 6.59 -6.90
N ASP A 90 -7.91 7.04 -6.54
CA ASP A 90 -9.06 6.89 -7.40
C ASP A 90 -8.96 7.88 -8.59
N THR A 91 -9.24 7.37 -9.78
CA THR A 91 -9.17 8.13 -11.03
C THR A 91 -10.50 8.76 -11.43
N LEU A 92 -11.60 8.39 -10.77
CA LEU A 92 -12.95 8.88 -11.09
C LEU A 92 -13.37 10.04 -10.18
N GLY A 93 -13.04 9.98 -8.89
CA GLY A 93 -13.27 11.05 -7.91
C GLY A 93 -12.18 12.12 -7.88
N VAL A 94 -12.51 13.26 -7.27
CA VAL A 94 -11.54 14.33 -6.97
C VAL A 94 -10.97 14.07 -5.58
N ASP A 95 -9.68 13.78 -5.51
CA ASP A 95 -8.95 13.53 -4.25
C ASP A 95 -9.50 12.36 -3.42
N ASN A 96 -10.17 11.40 -4.06
CA ASN A 96 -10.59 10.14 -3.44
C ASN A 96 -9.45 9.11 -3.44
N TYR A 97 -9.39 8.30 -2.39
CA TYR A 97 -8.39 7.25 -2.22
C TYR A 97 -9.03 5.97 -1.71
N ASN A 98 -8.78 4.88 -2.43
CA ASN A 98 -9.03 3.54 -1.92
C ASN A 98 -7.91 3.18 -0.94
N GLN A 99 -8.27 2.71 0.25
CA GLN A 99 -7.35 2.57 1.38
C GLN A 99 -7.57 1.24 2.06
N ILE A 100 -6.50 0.50 2.31
CA ILE A 100 -6.56 -0.76 3.03
C ILE A 100 -5.38 -0.81 3.99
N LYS A 101 -5.63 -1.10 5.27
CA LYS A 101 -4.57 -1.31 6.26
C LYS A 101 -4.73 -2.64 6.97
N GLY A 102 -3.64 -3.13 7.55
CA GLY A 102 -3.63 -4.31 8.41
C GLY A 102 -2.24 -4.56 9.01
N ILE A 103 -2.07 -5.64 9.75
CA ILE A 103 -0.78 -5.94 10.40
C ILE A 103 0.24 -6.43 9.38
N ARG A 104 -0.16 -7.17 8.35
CA ARG A 104 0.76 -7.74 7.37
C ARG A 104 0.22 -7.64 5.96
N ILE A 105 1.09 -7.38 4.99
CA ILE A 105 0.74 -7.46 3.57
C ILE A 105 1.62 -8.51 2.90
N LEU A 106 1.00 -9.43 2.17
CA LEU A 106 1.65 -10.46 1.37
C LEU A 106 1.30 -10.24 -0.10
N GLY A 107 2.31 -9.88 -0.90
CA GLY A 107 2.14 -9.68 -2.33
C GLY A 107 2.78 -10.78 -3.17
N LYS A 108 2.16 -11.05 -4.32
CA LYS A 108 2.72 -11.93 -5.36
C LYS A 108 2.90 -11.17 -6.65
N PHE A 109 4.03 -11.40 -7.32
CA PHE A 109 4.33 -10.79 -8.61
C PHE A 109 3.97 -11.73 -9.77
N LEU A 110 3.56 -11.15 -10.89
CA LEU A 110 3.44 -11.82 -12.17
C LEU A 110 3.94 -10.86 -13.26
N ASN A 111 4.87 -11.32 -14.11
CA ASN A 111 5.43 -10.52 -15.19
C ASN A 111 6.00 -9.16 -14.73
N GLY A 112 6.58 -9.12 -13.52
CA GLY A 112 7.20 -7.92 -12.96
C GLY A 112 6.24 -6.86 -12.43
N LYS A 113 4.93 -7.14 -12.38
CA LYS A 113 3.91 -6.32 -11.72
C LYS A 113 3.32 -7.07 -10.52
N ILE A 114 2.83 -6.35 -9.52
CA ILE A 114 2.07 -6.96 -8.42
C ILE A 114 0.77 -7.52 -8.98
N LYS A 115 0.50 -8.80 -8.73
CA LYS A 115 -0.72 -9.48 -9.21
C LYS A 115 -1.76 -9.63 -8.12
N SER A 116 -1.34 -9.83 -6.88
CA SER A 116 -2.24 -9.91 -5.74
C SER A 116 -1.58 -9.38 -4.48
N LEU A 117 -2.41 -8.85 -3.58
CA LEU A 117 -2.03 -8.38 -2.26
C LEU A 117 -3.02 -8.95 -1.25
N MET A 118 -2.52 -9.69 -0.26
CA MET A 118 -3.30 -10.16 0.87
C MET A 118 -2.92 -9.32 2.09
N VAL A 119 -3.89 -8.54 2.59
CA VAL A 119 -3.79 -7.85 3.87
C VAL A 119 -4.31 -8.79 4.93
N ASP A 120 -3.46 -9.13 5.89
CA ASP A 120 -3.71 -10.16 6.87
C ASP A 120 -3.62 -9.59 8.28
N GLN A 121 -4.55 -10.03 9.14
CA GLN A 121 -4.80 -9.62 10.51
C GLN A 121 -5.27 -8.15 10.63
N ASN A 122 -6.47 -7.99 11.18
CA ASN A 122 -7.15 -6.71 11.41
C ASN A 122 -7.17 -5.85 10.14
N ALA A 123 -7.67 -6.43 9.06
CA ALA A 123 -7.77 -5.73 7.79
C ALA A 123 -8.94 -4.75 7.84
N GLU A 124 -8.67 -3.47 7.58
CA GLU A 124 -9.68 -2.42 7.46
C GLU A 124 -9.59 -1.82 6.05
N ILE A 125 -10.74 -1.52 5.45
CA ILE A 125 -10.84 -0.95 4.10
C ILE A 125 -11.79 0.24 4.06
N ILE A 126 -11.42 1.24 3.26
CA ILE A 126 -12.31 2.27 2.71
C ILE A 126 -12.19 2.17 1.19
N TYR A 127 -13.32 1.93 0.51
CA TYR A 127 -13.37 1.72 -0.93
C TYR A 127 -14.49 2.52 -1.58
N HIS A 128 -14.16 3.34 -2.58
CA HIS A 128 -15.13 4.14 -3.33
C HIS A 128 -15.77 3.27 -4.42
N MET A 129 -17.09 3.11 -4.37
CA MET A 129 -17.85 2.28 -5.29
C MET A 129 -18.52 3.12 -6.37
N TYR A 130 -18.48 2.66 -7.61
CA TYR A 130 -19.03 3.35 -8.78
C TYR A 130 -19.99 2.43 -9.54
N ASN A 131 -20.99 3.02 -10.19
CA ASN A 131 -21.89 2.29 -11.09
C ASN A 131 -21.30 2.18 -12.51
N ASP A 132 -22.02 1.52 -13.42
CA ASP A 132 -21.60 1.34 -14.82
C ASP A 132 -21.45 2.66 -15.60
N ASN A 133 -22.00 3.77 -15.09
CA ASN A 133 -21.88 5.11 -15.65
C ASN A 133 -20.74 5.93 -15.02
N ASN A 134 -19.90 5.32 -14.18
CA ASN A 134 -18.85 5.98 -13.38
C ASN A 134 -19.37 7.01 -12.37
N GLU A 135 -20.62 6.89 -11.92
CA GLU A 135 -21.17 7.72 -10.85
C GLU A 135 -20.94 7.02 -9.51
N ILE A 136 -20.55 7.79 -8.48
CA ILE A 136 -20.31 7.24 -7.15
C ILE A 136 -21.62 6.70 -6.56
N ILE A 137 -21.59 5.45 -6.11
CA ILE A 137 -22.69 4.79 -5.40
C ILE A 137 -22.55 5.02 -3.90
N GLY A 138 -21.31 5.04 -3.39
CA GLY A 138 -21.01 5.23 -1.99
C GLY A 138 -19.60 4.81 -1.64
N ILE A 139 -19.29 4.87 -0.35
CA ILE A 139 -18.02 4.52 0.26
C ILE A 139 -18.25 3.28 1.14
N ASP A 140 -17.69 2.16 0.72
CA ASP A 140 -17.71 0.91 1.49
C ASP A 140 -16.63 0.98 2.57
N LYS A 141 -17.04 0.85 3.83
CA LYS A 141 -16.16 0.80 4.99
C LYS A 141 -16.34 -0.53 5.67
N ALA A 142 -15.29 -1.34 5.73
CA ALA A 142 -15.39 -2.68 6.29
C ALA A 142 -14.13 -3.10 7.05
N VAL A 143 -14.32 -4.03 7.98
CA VAL A 143 -13.26 -4.73 8.71
C VAL A 143 -13.40 -6.24 8.51
N SER A 144 -12.28 -6.94 8.44
CA SER A 144 -12.23 -8.40 8.26
C SER A 144 -10.92 -8.95 8.83
N SER A 145 -10.84 -10.27 9.02
CA SER A 145 -9.57 -10.86 9.45
C SER A 145 -8.50 -10.67 8.38
N SER A 146 -8.88 -10.82 7.11
CA SER A 146 -7.98 -10.72 5.97
C SER A 146 -8.74 -10.32 4.70
N ILE A 147 -8.10 -9.51 3.86
CA ILE A 147 -8.63 -9.03 2.57
C ILE A 147 -7.64 -9.39 1.47
N LEU A 148 -8.11 -10.01 0.40
CA LEU A 148 -7.34 -10.30 -0.81
C LEU A 148 -7.74 -9.34 -1.94
N MET A 149 -6.78 -8.60 -2.44
CA MET A 149 -6.88 -7.84 -3.68
C MET A 149 -6.26 -8.60 -4.84
N ILE A 150 -6.95 -8.58 -5.98
CA ILE A 150 -6.38 -8.92 -7.28
C ILE A 150 -6.12 -7.61 -8.02
N MET A 151 -4.90 -7.47 -8.54
CA MET A 151 -4.47 -6.28 -9.27
C MET A 151 -4.56 -6.51 -10.78
N ALA A 152 -4.88 -5.44 -11.51
CA ALA A 152 -4.78 -5.33 -12.96
C ALA A 152 -3.84 -4.17 -13.35
N GLU A 153 -3.83 -3.79 -14.61
CA GLU A 153 -2.89 -2.79 -15.13
C GLU A 153 -3.08 -1.40 -14.52
N ASN A 154 -4.32 -1.05 -14.15
CA ASN A 154 -4.69 0.31 -13.70
C ASN A 154 -4.98 0.42 -12.19
N GLY A 155 -4.80 -0.65 -11.42
CA GLY A 155 -5.08 -0.66 -9.98
C GLY A 155 -5.75 -1.94 -9.50
N ILE A 156 -6.57 -1.82 -8.46
CA ILE A 156 -7.36 -2.91 -7.89
C ILE A 156 -8.45 -3.33 -8.90
N ASP A 157 -8.47 -4.62 -9.24
CA ASP A 157 -9.48 -5.24 -10.11
C ASP A 157 -10.60 -5.88 -9.27
N LYS A 158 -10.22 -6.60 -8.20
CA LYS A 158 -11.16 -7.31 -7.33
C LYS A 158 -10.72 -7.29 -5.89
N ILE A 159 -11.68 -7.11 -4.99
CA ILE A 159 -11.51 -7.26 -3.55
C ILE A 159 -12.31 -8.48 -3.10
N ARG A 160 -11.69 -9.31 -2.25
CA ARG A 160 -12.30 -10.48 -1.63
C ARG A 160 -12.01 -10.49 -0.15
N PHE A 161 -13.06 -10.45 0.66
CA PHE A 161 -12.95 -10.72 2.09
C PHE A 161 -12.75 -12.23 2.30
N ILE A 162 -11.74 -12.60 3.10
CA ILE A 162 -11.42 -14.01 3.36
C ILE A 162 -12.36 -14.60 4.43
N THR A 163 -12.74 -13.77 5.40
CA THR A 163 -13.81 -14.05 6.35
C THR A 163 -14.97 -13.10 6.12
N GLU A 164 -16.13 -13.44 6.67
CA GLU A 164 -17.28 -12.53 6.68
C GLU A 164 -16.86 -11.15 7.23
N PRO A 165 -17.04 -10.07 6.47
CA PRO A 165 -16.69 -8.73 6.91
C PRO A 165 -17.79 -8.14 7.78
N GLU A 166 -17.40 -7.27 8.70
CA GLU A 166 -18.29 -6.31 9.34
C GLU A 166 -18.09 -4.97 8.63
N GLY A 167 -19.11 -4.47 7.94
CA GLY A 167 -18.98 -3.26 7.15
C GLY A 167 -20.31 -2.66 6.73
N MET A 168 -20.25 -1.43 6.23
CA MET A 168 -21.40 -0.66 5.80
C MET A 168 -21.02 0.20 4.60
N LEU A 169 -21.94 0.26 3.64
CA LEU A 169 -21.87 1.17 2.51
C LEU A 169 -22.54 2.49 2.89
N TYR A 170 -21.79 3.59 2.83
CA TYR A 170 -22.27 4.92 3.14
C TYR A 170 -22.43 5.74 1.86
N PRO A 171 -23.53 6.49 1.69
CA PRO A 171 -23.56 7.61 0.75
C PRO A 171 -22.42 8.59 1.05
N GLU A 172 -21.81 9.19 0.03
CA GLU A 172 -20.65 10.07 0.21
C GLU A 172 -20.96 11.31 1.10
N ASP A 173 -22.18 11.83 1.00
CA ASP A 173 -22.69 12.98 1.74
C ASP A 173 -22.99 12.69 3.22
N TYR A 174 -22.89 11.43 3.64
CA TYR A 174 -23.11 11.00 5.03
C TYR A 174 -21.82 10.92 5.84
N LEU A 175 -20.65 11.04 5.19
CA LEU A 175 -19.35 10.98 5.85
C LEU A 175 -18.72 12.37 5.91
N GLU A 176 -18.26 12.76 7.09
CA GLU A 176 -17.36 13.90 7.23
C GLU A 176 -16.02 13.60 6.55
N GLU A 177 -15.28 14.64 6.17
CA GLU A 177 -14.05 14.49 5.38
C GLU A 177 -12.99 13.62 6.08
N ASN A 178 -12.87 13.73 7.40
CA ASN A 178 -11.98 12.89 8.22
C ASN A 178 -12.43 11.41 8.28
N GLU A 179 -13.71 11.12 8.06
CA GLU A 179 -14.24 9.75 8.10
C GLU A 179 -14.01 8.97 6.81
N LYS A 180 -13.60 9.67 5.74
CA LYS A 180 -13.22 9.10 4.45
C LYS A 180 -11.78 8.56 4.45
N PHE A 181 -11.03 8.75 5.53
CA PHE A 181 -9.66 8.30 5.67
C PHE A 181 -9.49 7.34 6.85
N LEU A 182 -8.74 6.25 6.63
CA LEU A 182 -8.34 5.36 7.71
C LEU A 182 -7.30 6.04 8.60
N GLU A 183 -7.35 5.77 9.90
CA GLU A 183 -6.31 6.24 10.82
C GLU A 183 -4.92 5.85 10.32
N GLY A 184 -4.01 6.83 10.26
CA GLY A 184 -2.66 6.65 9.74
C GLY A 184 -2.54 6.77 8.23
N PHE A 185 -3.59 7.18 7.51
CA PHE A 185 -3.53 7.50 6.09
C PHE A 185 -2.46 8.55 5.81
N VAL A 186 -1.66 8.30 4.77
CA VAL A 186 -0.67 9.25 4.27
C VAL A 186 -0.62 9.13 2.75
N ASN A 187 -0.94 10.20 2.01
CA ASN A 187 -0.67 10.26 0.58
C ASN A 187 0.77 10.72 0.32
N ARG A 188 1.58 9.87 -0.34
CA ARG A 188 2.97 10.16 -0.70
C ARG A 188 3.21 10.12 -2.20
N GLU A 189 2.19 10.36 -3.02
CA GLU A 189 2.32 10.36 -4.49
C GLU A 189 3.35 11.40 -4.98
N ASN A 190 3.50 12.52 -4.28
CA ASN A 190 4.52 13.54 -4.55
C ASN A 190 5.96 13.03 -4.39
N GLU A 191 6.19 11.95 -3.63
CA GLU A 191 7.50 11.32 -3.47
C GLU A 191 7.79 10.22 -4.50
N LYS A 192 6.79 9.89 -5.34
CA LYS A 192 6.91 8.83 -6.34
C LYS A 192 7.97 9.19 -7.38
N ILE A 193 8.97 8.33 -7.50
CA ILE A 193 10.06 8.45 -8.47
C ILE A 193 9.52 8.02 -9.84
N LYS A 194 9.41 8.96 -10.78
CA LYS A 194 8.85 8.72 -12.13
C LYS A 194 9.94 8.54 -13.17
N LYS A 195 11.10 9.18 -12.97
CA LYS A 195 12.24 9.16 -13.89
C LYS A 195 13.54 8.95 -13.12
N LYS A 196 14.59 8.47 -13.81
CA LYS A 196 15.92 8.27 -13.21
C LYS A 196 16.50 9.54 -12.58
N LEU A 197 16.17 10.71 -13.12
CA LEU A 197 16.64 12.00 -12.58
C LEU A 197 16.11 12.25 -11.16
N ASP A 198 14.92 11.74 -10.85
CA ASP A 198 14.27 11.91 -9.54
C ASP A 198 14.97 11.11 -8.43
N LEU A 199 15.94 10.24 -8.76
CA LEU A 199 16.73 9.47 -7.78
C LEU A 199 17.78 10.30 -7.05
N PHE A 200 18.13 11.49 -7.59
CA PHE A 200 19.23 12.32 -7.09
C PHE A 200 18.76 13.61 -6.40
N ASN A 201 17.44 13.78 -6.26
CA ASN A 201 16.80 14.95 -5.61
C ASN A 201 16.40 14.64 -4.17
#